data_AF-A0A377AZA8-F1
#
_entry.id   AF-A0A377AZA8-F1
#
_cell.length_a   1.000
_cell.length_b   1.000
_cell.length_c   1.000
_cell.angle_alpha   90.00
_cell.angle_beta   90.00
_cell.angle_gamma   90.00
#
_symmetry.space_group_name_H-M   'P 1'
#
loop_
_entity.id
_entity.type
_entity.pdbx_description
1 polymer ?
#
loop_
_entity_poly.entity_id
_entity_poly.type
_entity_poly.pdbx_seq_one_letter_code
_entity_poly.pdbx_strand_id
1 'polypeptide(L)'
;MDAIIVAGDVFDTGSPPSYARTLYNRFVVNLQQTGCHLVVLAGNHDSVATLNESRDIMAFLNTTVVASAGHAPQILPRRDGTPGAVLCPIPFLRPRDIIPARRGLTVLKNSSIYWQRLPIITNNTMPMPANCAGDQPLPIIATGHLTTVGASKSDAVRDIYIGTLDAFPAQNFPPADYIALGHIHRAQIIGGMEHVRYCGSPFH
;
A
#
# COMPACT_ATOMS: atom_id res chain seq x y z
N MET A 1 11.50 -15.58 -4.28
CA MET A 1 10.74 -14.37 -3.91
C MET A 1 11.34 -13.80 -2.64
N ASP A 2 11.79 -12.56 -2.68
CA ASP A 2 12.37 -11.86 -1.54
C ASP A 2 11.31 -11.21 -0.65
N ALA A 3 10.28 -10.61 -1.26
CA ALA A 3 9.18 -9.99 -0.55
C ALA A 3 7.80 -10.33 -1.15
N ILE A 4 6.77 -10.29 -0.31
CA ILE A 4 5.35 -10.35 -0.68
C ILE A 4 4.69 -9.04 -0.25
N ILE A 5 3.90 -8.42 -1.11
CA ILE A 5 3.15 -7.20 -0.82
C ILE A 5 1.65 -7.48 -0.94
N VAL A 6 0.92 -7.28 0.14
CA VAL A 6 -0.55 -7.32 0.18
C VAL A 6 -1.07 -5.89 0.18
N ALA A 7 -1.52 -5.42 -0.98
CA ALA A 7 -1.92 -4.03 -1.22
C ALA A 7 -3.34 -3.70 -0.71
N GLY A 8 -3.64 -4.04 0.55
CA GLY A 8 -4.93 -3.75 1.19
C GLY A 8 -6.00 -4.82 1.05
N ASP A 9 -7.08 -4.65 1.82
CA ASP A 9 -8.23 -5.53 1.98
C ASP A 9 -7.82 -6.95 2.38
N VAL A 10 -7.05 -7.04 3.47
CA VAL A 10 -6.64 -8.30 4.10
C VAL A 10 -7.85 -9.02 4.68
N PHE A 11 -8.75 -8.24 5.30
CA PHE A 11 -9.99 -8.71 5.87
C PHE A 11 -11.18 -8.03 5.19
N ASP A 12 -12.27 -8.78 5.03
CA ASP A 12 -13.53 -8.26 4.46
C ASP A 12 -14.22 -7.23 5.38
N THR A 13 -13.93 -7.26 6.69
CA THR A 13 -14.48 -6.32 7.65
C THR A 13 -13.43 -5.88 8.67
N GLY A 14 -13.66 -4.72 9.28
CA GLY A 14 -12.83 -4.21 10.36
C GLY A 14 -12.94 -5.01 11.67
N SER A 15 -13.80 -6.02 11.75
CA SER A 15 -13.92 -6.93 12.90
C SER A 15 -13.91 -8.37 12.40
N PRO A 16 -12.74 -8.86 11.93
CA PRO A 16 -12.67 -10.16 11.28
C PRO A 16 -12.98 -11.30 12.26
N PRO A 17 -13.69 -12.34 11.80
CA PRO A 17 -14.02 -13.50 12.62
C PRO A 17 -12.74 -14.28 12.99
N SER A 18 -12.84 -15.09 14.05
CA SER A 18 -11.69 -15.82 14.61
C SER A 18 -10.96 -16.67 13.56
N TYR A 19 -11.68 -17.39 12.70
CA TYR A 19 -11.06 -18.21 11.65
C TYR A 19 -10.21 -17.38 10.67
N ALA A 20 -10.63 -16.16 10.32
CA ALA A 20 -9.89 -15.30 9.40
C ALA A 20 -8.60 -14.79 10.06
N ARG A 21 -8.66 -14.41 11.34
CA ARG A 21 -7.46 -14.06 12.13
C ARG A 21 -6.50 -15.24 12.25
N THR A 22 -7.01 -16.45 12.47
CA THR A 22 -6.21 -17.68 12.50
C THR A 22 -5.53 -17.95 11.15
N LEU A 23 -6.23 -17.77 10.02
CA LEU A 23 -5.64 -17.93 8.69
C LEU A 23 -4.51 -16.94 8.45
N TYR A 24 -4.73 -15.65 8.74
CA TYR A 24 -3.70 -14.61 8.64
C TYR A 24 -2.47 -14.95 9.47
N ASN A 25 -2.66 -15.25 10.76
CA ASN A 25 -1.54 -15.57 11.66
C ASN A 25 -0.79 -16.83 11.21
N ARG A 26 -1.52 -17.89 10.80
CA ARG A 26 -0.90 -19.13 10.31
C ARG A 26 -0.11 -18.91 9.03
N PHE A 27 -0.59 -18.05 8.13
CA PHE A 27 0.15 -17.66 6.94
C PHE A 27 1.48 -17.00 7.31
N VAL A 28 1.47 -16.00 8.20
CA VAL A 28 2.70 -15.32 8.65
C VAL A 28 3.68 -16.29 9.29
N VAL A 29 3.20 -17.20 10.16
CA VAL A 29 4.05 -18.22 10.80
C VAL A 29 4.67 -19.16 9.76
N ASN A 30 3.87 -19.66 8.81
CA ASN A 30 4.38 -20.54 7.77
C ASN A 30 5.40 -19.84 6.86
N LEU A 31 5.22 -18.54 6.61
CA LEU A 31 6.12 -17.75 5.76
C LEU A 31 7.54 -17.68 6.34
N GLN A 32 7.71 -17.80 7.66
CA GLN A 32 9.02 -17.77 8.30
C GLN A 32 9.97 -18.86 7.80
N GLN A 33 9.43 -20.00 7.35
CA GLN A 33 10.21 -21.09 6.78
C GLN A 33 10.90 -20.73 5.45
N THR A 34 10.50 -19.60 4.84
CA THR A 34 10.97 -19.19 3.51
C THR A 34 12.03 -18.10 3.52
N GLY A 35 12.19 -17.39 4.65
CA GLY A 35 13.01 -16.17 4.74
C GLY A 35 12.50 -14.98 3.92
N CYS A 36 11.24 -15.04 3.46
CA CYS A 36 10.61 -13.96 2.70
C CYS A 36 10.06 -12.87 3.62
N HIS A 37 10.22 -11.61 3.22
CA HIS A 37 9.64 -10.47 3.92
C HIS A 37 8.18 -10.25 3.50
N LEU A 38 7.28 -10.01 4.45
CA LEU A 38 5.89 -9.70 4.16
C LEU A 38 5.59 -8.22 4.42
N VAL A 39 4.87 -7.60 3.50
CA VAL A 39 4.32 -6.25 3.66
C VAL A 39 2.81 -6.34 3.59
N VAL A 40 2.16 -5.89 4.65
CA VAL A 40 0.70 -5.89 4.77
C VAL A 40 0.24 -4.45 4.86
N LEU A 41 -0.49 -3.99 3.85
CA LEU A 41 -1.12 -2.67 3.86
C LEU A 41 -2.59 -2.80 4.21
N ALA A 42 -3.16 -1.78 4.86
CA ALA A 42 -4.61 -1.71 5.06
C ALA A 42 -5.34 -1.24 3.80
N GLY A 43 -6.46 -1.88 3.47
CA GLY A 43 -7.42 -1.39 2.49
C GLY A 43 -8.54 -0.57 3.13
N ASN A 44 -9.63 -0.39 2.39
CA ASN A 44 -10.80 0.31 2.92
C ASN A 44 -11.67 -0.57 3.83
N HIS A 45 -11.59 -1.90 3.70
CA HIS A 45 -12.30 -2.85 4.57
C HIS A 45 -11.60 -3.09 5.91
N ASP A 46 -10.28 -2.95 5.93
CA ASP A 46 -9.48 -3.19 7.12
C ASP A 46 -9.66 -2.11 8.20
N SER A 47 -9.66 -2.55 9.47
CA SER A 47 -9.60 -1.65 10.62
C SER A 47 -8.16 -1.31 10.96
N VAL A 48 -7.86 -0.01 11.05
CA VAL A 48 -6.54 0.50 11.47
C VAL A 48 -6.15 -0.05 12.84
N ALA A 49 -7.09 -0.04 13.79
CA ALA A 49 -6.87 -0.55 15.13
C ALA A 49 -6.54 -2.05 15.10
N THR A 50 -7.32 -2.82 14.34
CA THR A 50 -7.16 -4.28 14.28
C THR A 50 -5.86 -4.74 13.67
N LEU A 51 -5.39 -4.09 12.60
CA LEU A 51 -4.07 -4.41 12.06
C LEU A 51 -2.95 -3.95 13.02
N ASN A 52 -3.12 -2.80 13.68
CA ASN A 52 -2.15 -2.29 14.65
C ASN A 52 -2.07 -3.13 15.94
N GLU A 53 -3.12 -3.88 16.31
CA GLU A 53 -3.09 -4.82 17.45
C GLU A 53 -1.89 -5.78 17.39
N SER A 54 -1.47 -6.17 16.19
CA SER A 54 -0.40 -7.13 15.98
C SER A 54 0.86 -6.56 15.32
N ARG A 55 0.88 -5.28 14.92
CA ARG A 55 1.98 -4.68 14.14
C ARG A 55 3.36 -4.96 14.76
N ASP A 56 3.50 -4.70 16.06
CA ASP A 56 4.80 -4.80 16.72
C ASP A 56 5.22 -6.26 16.93
N ILE A 57 4.26 -7.18 17.07
CA ILE A 57 4.53 -8.63 17.10
C ILE A 57 4.96 -9.12 15.71
N MET A 58 4.29 -8.66 14.66
CA MET A 58 4.57 -9.02 13.27
C MET A 58 5.98 -8.56 12.83
N ALA A 59 6.49 -7.48 13.41
CA ALA A 59 7.86 -7.02 13.15
C ALA A 59 8.93 -8.05 13.53
N PHE A 60 8.69 -8.91 14.52
CA PHE A 60 9.57 -10.03 14.87
C PHE A 60 9.47 -11.22 13.91
N LEU A 61 8.50 -11.20 13.00
CA LEU A 61 8.18 -12.28 12.05
C LEU A 61 8.41 -11.81 10.60
N ASN A 62 9.46 -11.00 10.37
CA ASN A 62 9.81 -10.46 9.05
C ASN A 62 8.61 -9.86 8.31
N THR A 63 7.71 -9.21 9.05
CA THR A 63 6.44 -8.69 8.52
C THR A 63 6.27 -7.22 8.89
N THR A 64 6.16 -6.36 7.89
CA THR A 64 5.80 -4.95 8.05
C THR A 64 4.29 -4.80 7.89
N VAL A 65 3.62 -4.27 8.91
CA VAL A 65 2.19 -3.91 8.84
C VAL A 65 2.04 -2.39 8.80
N VAL A 66 1.36 -1.88 7.76
CA VAL A 66 1.14 -0.46 7.52
C VAL A 66 -0.36 -0.19 7.41
N ALA A 67 -0.95 0.24 8.52
CA ALA A 67 -2.40 0.37 8.63
C ALA A 67 -2.92 1.81 8.43
N SER A 68 -2.05 2.82 8.52
CA SER A 68 -2.41 4.24 8.43
C SER A 68 -1.43 5.02 7.56
N ALA A 69 -1.82 6.24 7.18
CA ALA A 69 -0.92 7.14 6.46
C ALA A 69 0.27 7.59 7.32
N GLY A 70 1.30 8.15 6.68
CA GLY A 70 2.43 8.81 7.34
C GLY A 70 3.64 7.92 7.65
N HIS A 71 3.65 6.67 7.20
CA HIS A 71 4.83 5.82 7.29
C HIS A 71 5.91 6.32 6.31
N ALA A 72 7.15 6.40 6.80
CA ALA A 72 8.30 6.74 5.98
C ALA A 72 8.63 5.60 4.99
N PRO A 73 9.28 5.90 3.86
CA PRO A 73 9.86 4.88 2.99
C PRO A 73 10.84 3.98 3.76
N GLN A 74 10.92 2.72 3.36
CA GLN A 74 11.80 1.73 4.00
C GLN A 74 12.52 0.86 2.98
N ILE A 75 13.68 0.32 3.35
CA ILE A 75 14.39 -0.66 2.52
C ILE A 75 13.72 -2.02 2.67
N LEU A 76 13.38 -2.64 1.54
CA LEU A 76 13.06 -4.06 1.49
C LEU A 76 14.34 -4.87 1.30
N PRO A 77 14.66 -5.80 2.22
CA PRO A 77 15.82 -6.66 2.08
C PRO A 77 15.55 -7.76 1.04
N ARG A 78 16.63 -8.20 0.39
CA ARG A 78 16.70 -9.52 -0.27
C ARG A 78 16.85 -10.62 0.79
N ARG A 79 16.69 -11.88 0.38
CA ARG A 79 16.84 -13.03 1.30
C ARG A 79 18.20 -13.12 2.00
N ASP A 80 19.25 -12.60 1.38
CA ASP A 80 20.59 -12.54 1.96
C ASP A 80 20.80 -11.34 2.93
N GLY A 81 19.75 -10.53 3.16
CA GLY A 81 19.77 -9.35 4.00
C GLY A 81 20.28 -8.09 3.31
N THR A 82 20.72 -8.17 2.04
CA THR A 82 21.18 -6.98 1.30
C THR A 82 20.00 -6.11 0.85
N PRO A 83 20.18 -4.78 0.68
CA PRO A 83 19.14 -3.90 0.16
C PRO A 83 18.64 -4.34 -1.23
N GLY A 84 17.33 -4.57 -1.37
CA GLY A 84 16.71 -5.02 -2.62
C GLY A 84 15.92 -3.93 -3.34
N ALA A 85 15.14 -3.14 -2.60
CA ALA A 85 14.30 -2.06 -3.14
C ALA A 85 14.01 -1.01 -2.06
N VAL A 86 13.62 0.19 -2.49
CA VAL A 86 12.99 1.19 -1.62
C VAL A 86 11.48 1.04 -1.74
N LEU A 87 10.78 0.78 -0.64
CA LEU A 87 9.33 0.71 -0.59
C LEU A 87 8.76 2.00 -0.03
N CYS A 88 7.76 2.55 -0.72
CA CYS A 88 6.86 3.59 -0.23
C CYS A 88 5.52 2.93 0.18
N PRO A 89 5.32 2.61 1.47
CA PRO A 89 4.15 1.88 1.92
C PRO A 89 2.97 2.84 2.14
N ILE A 90 2.02 2.85 1.22
CA ILE A 90 0.86 3.74 1.21
C ILE A 90 -0.40 2.86 1.26
N PRO A 91 -1.06 2.75 2.42
CA PRO A 91 -2.31 2.01 2.53
C PRO A 91 -3.47 2.83 1.94
N PHE A 92 -4.71 2.36 2.12
CA PHE A 92 -5.87 3.19 1.87
C PHE A 92 -5.85 4.43 2.76
N LEU A 93 -5.86 5.60 2.12
CA LEU A 93 -5.86 6.89 2.77
C LEU A 93 -7.29 7.25 3.20
N ARG A 94 -7.54 7.41 4.50
CA ARG A 94 -8.87 7.83 4.96
C ARG A 94 -9.07 9.33 4.62
N PRO A 95 -10.31 9.81 4.43
CA PRO A 95 -10.55 11.23 4.11
C PRO A 95 -9.90 12.22 5.08
N ARG A 96 -9.85 11.89 6.38
CA ARG A 96 -9.16 12.70 7.41
C ARG A 96 -7.65 12.77 7.23
N ASP A 97 -7.05 11.75 6.59
CA ASP A 97 -5.63 11.72 6.30
C ASP A 97 -5.35 12.67 5.13
N ILE A 98 -6.27 12.75 4.17
CA ILE A 98 -6.19 13.53 2.92
C ILE A 98 -6.49 15.02 3.15
N ILE A 99 -7.44 15.36 4.02
CA ILE A 99 -7.90 16.74 4.25
C ILE A 99 -7.03 17.41 5.32
N PRO A 100 -6.23 18.44 5.00
CA PRO A 100 -5.56 19.24 6.02
C PRO A 100 -6.62 19.93 6.88
N ALA A 101 -6.41 20.01 8.20
CA ALA A 101 -7.33 20.65 9.15
C ALA A 101 -7.62 22.16 8.91
N ARG A 102 -7.16 22.74 7.79
CA ARG A 102 -7.46 24.13 7.40
C ARG A 102 -8.86 24.22 6.79
N ARG A 103 -9.80 24.72 7.60
CA ARG A 103 -11.16 25.13 7.19
C ARG A 103 -11.09 26.05 5.95
N GLY A 104 -11.76 25.67 4.86
CA GLY A 104 -12.08 26.60 3.76
C GLY A 104 -11.78 26.14 2.33
N LEU A 105 -11.21 24.95 2.09
CA LEU A 105 -10.93 24.46 0.73
C LEU A 105 -11.89 23.33 0.30
N THR A 106 -12.38 23.44 -0.93
CA THR A 106 -13.34 22.52 -1.57
C THR A 106 -12.75 21.11 -1.70
N VAL A 107 -13.55 20.11 -1.32
CA VAL A 107 -13.16 18.70 -1.20
C VAL A 107 -12.52 18.11 -2.47
N LEU A 108 -12.97 18.55 -3.66
CA LEU A 108 -12.47 18.09 -4.96
C LEU A 108 -10.99 18.42 -5.23
N LYS A 109 -10.41 19.43 -4.58
CA LYS A 109 -8.97 19.77 -4.71
C LYS A 109 -8.07 18.94 -3.79
N ASN A 110 -8.63 18.18 -2.83
CA ASN A 110 -7.86 17.60 -1.74
C ASN A 110 -7.26 16.22 -2.04
N SER A 111 -7.91 15.39 -2.86
CA SER A 111 -7.37 14.06 -3.22
C SER A 111 -6.09 14.16 -4.07
N SER A 112 -6.02 15.16 -4.95
CA SER A 112 -4.79 15.50 -5.67
C SER A 112 -3.69 16.01 -4.74
N ILE A 113 -4.01 16.66 -3.62
CA ILE A 113 -3.00 17.18 -2.68
C ILE A 113 -2.20 16.06 -2.02
N TYR A 114 -2.80 14.90 -1.72
CA TYR A 114 -2.04 13.82 -1.07
C TYR A 114 -1.11 13.08 -2.04
N TRP A 115 -1.55 12.84 -3.27
CA TRP A 115 -0.70 12.29 -4.32
C TRP A 115 0.30 13.32 -4.88
N GLN A 116 -0.02 14.62 -4.89
CA GLN A 116 0.95 15.71 -5.14
C GLN A 116 1.92 15.87 -3.97
N ARG A 117 1.53 15.47 -2.75
CA ARG A 117 2.42 15.37 -1.60
C ARG A 117 3.25 14.11 -1.62
N LEU A 118 2.93 13.07 -2.40
CA LEU A 118 3.84 11.93 -2.53
C LEU A 118 5.17 12.32 -3.15
N PRO A 119 5.26 13.09 -4.24
CA PRO A 119 6.53 13.67 -4.69
C PRO A 119 7.26 14.45 -3.60
N ILE A 120 6.54 15.16 -2.71
CA ILE A 120 7.14 15.90 -1.60
C ILE A 120 7.61 14.95 -0.49
N ILE A 121 6.87 13.89 -0.18
CA ILE A 121 7.26 12.86 0.76
C ILE A 121 8.45 12.09 0.16
N THR A 122 8.39 11.59 -1.07
CA THR A 122 9.50 10.91 -1.73
C THR A 122 10.70 11.82 -1.95
N ASN A 123 10.55 13.13 -2.16
CA ASN A 123 11.69 14.04 -2.31
C ASN A 123 12.25 14.54 -0.96
N ASN A 124 11.43 14.65 0.10
CA ASN A 124 11.88 15.10 1.43
C ASN A 124 12.20 13.97 2.41
N THR A 125 11.69 12.75 2.19
CA THR A 125 11.97 11.55 3.01
C THR A 125 12.97 10.61 2.37
N MET A 126 13.67 11.06 1.33
CA MET A 126 14.88 10.41 0.85
C MET A 126 16.12 11.12 1.39
N PRO A 127 16.54 10.89 2.65
CA PRO A 127 17.95 10.63 2.83
C PRO A 127 18.20 9.26 2.20
N MET A 128 18.84 9.23 1.02
CA MET A 128 19.62 8.04 0.68
C MET A 128 20.52 7.79 1.89
N PRO A 129 20.43 6.64 2.59
CA PRO A 129 21.37 6.38 3.66
C PRO A 129 22.75 6.38 3.02
N ALA A 130 23.63 7.29 3.45
CA ALA A 130 24.97 7.49 2.89
C ALA A 130 25.84 6.21 2.92
N ASN A 131 25.37 5.14 3.56
CA ASN A 131 26.03 3.86 3.74
C ASN A 131 25.24 2.65 3.19
N CYS A 132 24.22 2.85 2.34
CA CYS A 132 23.59 1.73 1.63
C CYS A 132 24.51 1.22 0.52
N ALA A 133 25.43 0.31 0.89
CA ALA A 133 26.13 -0.67 0.08
C ALA A 133 26.23 -0.39 -1.45
N GLY A 134 27.22 0.41 -1.84
CA GLY A 134 27.66 0.58 -3.23
C GLY A 134 26.77 1.49 -4.07
N ASP A 135 27.36 2.14 -5.08
CA ASP A 135 26.75 3.07 -6.04
C ASP A 135 25.57 2.49 -6.89
N GLN A 136 24.89 1.41 -6.47
CA GLN A 136 23.82 0.81 -7.24
C GLN A 136 22.45 1.47 -6.96
N PRO A 137 21.75 1.97 -7.99
CA PRO A 137 20.41 2.51 -7.82
C PRO A 137 19.42 1.37 -7.50
N LEU A 138 18.75 1.45 -6.35
CA LEU A 138 17.68 0.51 -5.96
C LEU A 138 16.35 0.93 -6.60
N PRO A 139 15.52 -0.04 -7.07
CA PRO A 139 14.20 0.27 -7.59
C PRO A 139 13.28 0.81 -6.49
N ILE A 140 12.44 1.76 -6.85
CA ILE A 140 11.40 2.35 -6.00
C ILE A 140 10.07 1.66 -6.28
N ILE A 141 9.50 1.05 -5.24
CA ILE A 141 8.19 0.41 -5.28
C ILE A 141 7.22 1.27 -4.47
N ALA A 142 6.19 1.79 -5.11
CA ALA A 142 5.07 2.44 -4.44
C ALA A 142 3.88 1.49 -4.34
N THR A 143 3.05 1.70 -3.32
CA THR A 143 1.81 0.95 -3.11
C THR A 143 0.63 1.91 -3.09
N GLY A 144 -0.58 1.37 -3.13
CA GLY A 144 -1.79 2.17 -2.96
C GLY A 144 -3.04 1.31 -2.94
N HIS A 145 -4.10 1.83 -2.34
CA HIS A 145 -5.40 1.17 -2.32
C HIS A 145 -6.48 2.22 -2.64
N LEU A 146 -6.98 2.22 -3.88
CA LEU A 146 -7.92 3.20 -4.41
C LEU A 146 -8.51 2.74 -5.77
N THR A 147 -9.44 3.52 -6.33
CA THR A 147 -9.97 3.35 -7.70
C THR A 147 -9.30 4.37 -8.63
N THR A 148 -8.74 3.92 -9.76
CA THR A 148 -8.22 4.80 -10.81
C THR A 148 -9.21 5.06 -11.94
N VAL A 149 -9.02 6.16 -12.67
CA VAL A 149 -9.82 6.48 -13.87
C VAL A 149 -9.63 5.38 -14.91
N GLY A 150 -10.74 4.87 -15.45
CA GLY A 150 -10.74 3.81 -16.46
C GLY A 150 -10.58 2.39 -15.89
N ALA A 151 -10.52 2.22 -14.56
CA ALA A 151 -10.48 0.90 -13.95
C ALA A 151 -11.80 0.15 -14.16
N SER A 152 -11.71 -1.10 -14.63
CA SER A 152 -12.86 -2.01 -14.72
C SER A 152 -13.22 -2.54 -13.34
N LYS A 153 -14.35 -2.11 -12.79
CA LYS A 153 -14.90 -2.58 -11.51
C LYS A 153 -15.69 -3.89 -11.69
N SER A 154 -15.76 -4.70 -10.63
CA SER A 154 -16.74 -5.79 -10.48
C SER A 154 -17.76 -5.41 -9.41
N ASP A 155 -18.91 -6.09 -9.37
CA ASP A 155 -20.01 -5.78 -8.43
C ASP A 155 -19.60 -5.83 -6.95
N ALA A 156 -18.58 -6.61 -6.60
CA ALA A 156 -18.06 -6.70 -5.23
C ALA A 156 -17.21 -5.48 -4.78
N VAL A 157 -16.85 -4.57 -5.68
CA VAL A 157 -16.04 -3.39 -5.35
C VAL A 157 -16.95 -2.32 -4.75
N ARG A 158 -16.69 -1.93 -3.50
CA ARG A 158 -17.42 -0.83 -2.86
C ARG A 158 -16.96 0.51 -3.41
N ASP A 159 -17.89 1.44 -3.62
CA ASP A 159 -17.52 2.82 -3.91
C ASP A 159 -16.84 3.44 -2.67
N ILE A 160 -15.61 3.85 -2.88
CA ILE A 160 -14.80 4.59 -1.92
C ILE A 160 -14.87 6.08 -2.24
N TYR A 161 -14.66 6.93 -1.22
CA TYR A 161 -14.66 8.39 -1.38
C TYR A 161 -15.98 8.98 -1.92
N ILE A 162 -17.12 8.35 -1.65
CA ILE A 162 -18.47 8.78 -2.06
C ILE A 162 -18.67 10.27 -1.73
N GLY A 163 -18.99 11.08 -2.76
CA GLY A 163 -19.21 12.52 -2.65
C GLY A 163 -17.94 13.39 -2.61
N THR A 164 -16.75 12.80 -2.81
CA THR A 164 -15.47 13.52 -2.70
C THR A 164 -14.51 13.27 -3.87
N LEU A 165 -14.33 12.02 -4.32
CA LEU A 165 -13.50 11.68 -5.48
C LEU A 165 -13.99 10.34 -6.07
N ASP A 166 -14.49 10.35 -7.31
CA ASP A 166 -15.00 9.12 -7.93
C ASP A 166 -13.87 8.19 -8.43
N ALA A 167 -12.77 8.76 -8.92
CA ALA A 167 -11.61 8.01 -9.40
C ALA A 167 -10.34 8.87 -9.44
N PHE A 168 -9.18 8.23 -9.25
CA PHE A 168 -7.86 8.86 -9.28
C PHE A 168 -7.23 8.82 -10.68
N PRO A 169 -6.84 9.97 -11.29
CA PRO A 169 -6.15 9.97 -12.58
C PRO A 169 -4.75 9.36 -12.47
N ALA A 170 -4.46 8.32 -13.26
CA ALA A 170 -3.21 7.58 -13.14
C ALA A 170 -1.96 8.41 -13.49
N GLN A 171 -2.10 9.42 -14.34
CA GLN A 171 -1.00 10.37 -14.66
C GLN A 171 -0.49 11.17 -13.44
N ASN A 172 -1.24 11.17 -12.33
CA ASN A 172 -0.86 11.86 -11.10
C ASN A 172 -0.01 10.98 -10.17
N PHE A 173 0.25 9.73 -10.54
CA PHE A 173 1.19 8.89 -9.79
C PHE A 173 2.63 9.43 -9.91
N PRO A 174 3.46 9.29 -8.86
CA PRO A 174 4.87 9.65 -8.93
C PRO A 174 5.65 8.67 -9.84
N PRO A 175 6.83 9.08 -10.34
CA PRO A 175 7.68 8.22 -11.16
C PRO A 175 8.39 7.16 -10.28
N ALA A 176 7.71 6.04 -10.03
CA ALA A 176 8.27 4.86 -9.37
C ALA A 176 8.51 3.74 -10.39
N ASP A 177 9.50 2.87 -10.13
CA ASP A 177 9.78 1.71 -11.00
C ASP A 177 8.62 0.71 -11.02
N TYR A 178 7.85 0.64 -9.92
CA TYR A 178 6.62 -0.14 -9.86
C TYR A 178 5.60 0.44 -8.89
N ILE A 179 4.31 0.38 -9.26
CA ILE A 179 3.17 0.80 -8.43
C ILE A 179 2.20 -0.37 -8.28
N ALA A 180 2.18 -0.95 -7.08
CA ALA A 180 1.32 -2.06 -6.70
C ALA A 180 0.00 -1.55 -6.09
N LEU A 181 -1.09 -1.63 -6.84
CA LEU A 181 -2.40 -1.18 -6.42
C LEU A 181 -3.31 -2.34 -5.97
N GLY A 182 -4.12 -2.09 -4.94
CA GLY A 182 -5.28 -2.93 -4.56
C GLY A 182 -6.58 -2.13 -4.56
N HIS A 183 -7.69 -2.80 -4.24
CA HIS A 183 -9.11 -2.35 -4.28
C HIS A 183 -9.90 -2.93 -5.46
N ILE A 184 -9.31 -2.94 -6.66
CA ILE A 184 -9.97 -3.49 -7.84
C ILE A 184 -9.71 -5.00 -7.95
N HIS A 185 -10.77 -5.79 -8.01
CA HIS A 185 -10.69 -7.26 -7.97
C HIS A 185 -10.29 -7.93 -9.29
N ARG A 186 -10.18 -7.16 -10.38
CA ARG A 186 -9.70 -7.66 -11.69
C ARG A 186 -8.30 -7.15 -11.98
N ALA A 187 -7.39 -8.07 -12.28
CA ALA A 187 -6.04 -7.75 -12.71
C ALA A 187 -6.06 -6.88 -13.98
N GLN A 188 -5.35 -5.76 -13.98
CA GLN A 188 -5.31 -4.85 -15.13
C GLN A 188 -4.14 -3.84 -15.08
N ILE A 189 -3.71 -3.41 -16.25
CA ILE A 189 -2.77 -2.30 -16.47
C ILE A 189 -3.55 -0.99 -16.42
N ILE A 190 -2.98 0.02 -15.76
CA ILE A 190 -3.65 1.33 -15.62
C ILE A 190 -3.01 2.38 -16.53
N GLY A 191 -3.85 3.09 -17.29
CA GLY A 191 -3.42 4.20 -18.14
C GLY A 191 -2.39 3.84 -19.20
N GLY A 192 -2.33 2.56 -19.62
CA GLY A 192 -1.31 2.06 -20.55
C GLY A 192 0.10 1.94 -19.96
N MET A 193 0.27 2.16 -18.64
CA MET A 193 1.56 2.13 -17.97
C MET A 193 1.84 0.74 -17.39
N GLU A 194 2.75 -0.02 -18.00
CA GLU A 194 3.02 -1.41 -17.59
C GLU A 194 3.48 -1.56 -16.13
N HIS A 195 4.05 -0.51 -15.54
CA HIS A 195 4.54 -0.47 -14.17
C HIS A 195 3.46 -0.09 -13.14
N VAL A 196 2.23 0.21 -13.56
CA VAL A 196 1.11 0.56 -12.67
C VAL A 196 -0.02 -0.46 -12.82
N ARG A 197 -0.22 -1.30 -11.79
CA ARG A 197 -1.10 -2.47 -11.90
C ARG A 197 -1.97 -2.71 -10.68
N TYR A 198 -3.19 -3.16 -10.94
CA TYR A 198 -3.95 -3.97 -9.98
C TYR A 198 -3.63 -5.45 -10.20
N CYS A 199 -3.38 -6.19 -9.13
CA CYS A 199 -3.22 -7.65 -9.16
C CYS A 199 -4.56 -8.40 -9.17
N GLY A 200 -5.64 -7.75 -8.73
CA GLY A 200 -6.95 -8.39 -8.58
C GLY A 200 -7.07 -9.23 -7.30
N SER A 201 -8.28 -9.77 -7.08
CA SER A 201 -8.52 -10.73 -6.00
C SER A 201 -7.92 -12.09 -6.40
N PRO A 202 -7.26 -12.81 -5.48
CA PRO A 202 -6.76 -14.15 -5.74
C PRO A 202 -7.86 -15.21 -5.86
N PHE A 203 -9.09 -14.89 -5.46
CA PHE A 203 -10.26 -15.78 -5.51
C PHE A 203 -11.41 -15.12 -6.28
N HIS A 204 -12.14 -15.93 -7.04
CA HIS A 204 -13.35 -15.57 -7.79
C HIS A 204 -14.56 -16.33 -7.26
#